data_AF-A0A8S9UGK3-F1
#
_entry.id   AF-A0A8S9UGK3-F1
#
_cell.length_a   1.000
_cell.length_b   1.000
_cell.length_c   1.000
_cell.angle_alpha   90.00
_cell.angle_beta   90.00
_cell.angle_gamma   90.00
#
_symmetry.space_group_name_H-M   'P 1'
#
loop_
_entity.id
_entity.type
_entity.pdbx_description
1 polymer ?
#
loop_
_entity_poly.entity_id
_entity_poly.type
_entity_poly.pdbx_seq_one_letter_code
_entity_poly.pdbx_strand_id
1 'polypeptide(L)'
;MFAGLPLQGYYDEVRICRDCSPISIPISSLKQGTRVLVYGILIGRVVQVSLSEGIELVSVELEKQSSDVRSFALHYVQLYSDAVLSANRIKNAIRQHLAYLVYRTRLNFSTWNMLEAMQEQRTMQMMRFVKKSMSINELHSMMPLLGRRNTLDGVVLEKERVKASLTHYRGVRVLFPLRLITVKRLINQFRNGILLHPVFVCRILDEVEKLFLTQHESPMNAIDIPPGVRMVVVGDLHGQLEDLLTIMEKNGAPSSKTWYLFNGDFVDRGAHGVEIMLLLLAFKLMYPAFVFLNRVHGGLSSHKNVTIEELLQLDHRGEPTQGTSRVDELLTHLLWSDPCEEEGWKPSSRGAGVEFGPDITKAFCKRNGISLIIRSHECREEGFDIVHDGLLLTVFSASNYCGSQTNKGAYVLLERGDNNAIQPRVAQFSSQPLQQLKAAGRNEWREKARRLEQQTLESLLQIICENQNALLFSFQQADTTRCGCIPKTAWKAILQRVLGIQANFLSYFHQLAAESDKGGVDYEAFLSKSHYALKVSAAEVNGVL
;
A
#
# COMPACT_ATOMS: atom_id res chain seq x y z
N MET A 1 8.38 -7.33 -20.59
CA MET A 1 7.60 -7.31 -21.84
C MET A 1 6.85 -5.97 -21.96
N PHE A 2 7.56 -4.85 -22.17
CA PHE A 2 6.96 -3.51 -22.25
C PHE A 2 7.25 -2.91 -23.62
N ALA A 3 6.31 -3.07 -24.53
CA ALA A 3 6.32 -2.42 -25.84
C ALA A 3 5.12 -1.46 -25.91
N GLY A 4 5.39 -0.21 -26.27
CA GLY A 4 4.36 0.70 -26.78
C GLY A 4 3.93 1.84 -25.86
N LEU A 5 4.82 2.80 -25.58
CA LEU A 5 4.40 4.19 -25.38
C LEU A 5 4.94 5.02 -26.56
N PRO A 6 4.08 5.68 -27.36
CA PRO A 6 4.54 6.47 -28.49
C PRO A 6 5.06 7.82 -27.99
N LEU A 7 6.38 7.88 -27.77
CA LEU A 7 7.17 9.09 -27.77
C LEU A 7 7.49 9.43 -29.23
N GLN A 8 6.92 10.52 -29.76
CA GLN A 8 7.58 11.41 -30.72
C GLN A 8 6.63 12.55 -31.09
N GLY A 9 6.94 13.74 -30.57
CA GLY A 9 6.46 15.00 -31.12
C GLY A 9 7.34 15.38 -32.31
N TYR A 10 6.76 15.85 -33.40
CA TYR A 10 7.50 16.54 -34.46
C TYR A 10 6.65 17.65 -35.07
N TYR A 11 7.37 18.74 -35.37
CA TYR A 11 6.98 19.94 -36.09
C TYR A 11 6.92 19.65 -37.60
N ASP A 12 5.91 20.23 -38.24
CA ASP A 12 5.59 20.36 -39.67
C ASP A 12 5.33 19.15 -40.61
N GLU A 13 4.11 19.24 -41.18
CA GLU A 13 3.48 18.79 -42.45
C GLU A 13 3.29 17.30 -42.85
N VAL A 14 2.01 17.00 -43.13
CA VAL A 14 1.31 15.88 -43.81
C VAL A 14 1.47 14.43 -43.26
N ARG A 15 0.35 13.84 -42.82
CA ARG A 15 0.26 12.43 -42.33
C ARG A 15 -0.87 11.64 -42.99
N ILE A 16 -0.59 10.40 -43.42
CA ILE A 16 -1.54 9.46 -44.04
C ILE A 16 -2.05 8.45 -43.00
N CYS A 17 -3.37 8.19 -42.94
CA CYS A 17 -3.98 7.19 -42.05
C CYS A 17 -4.90 6.24 -42.82
N ARG A 18 -4.89 4.94 -42.45
CA ARG A 18 -5.67 3.85 -43.07
C ARG A 18 -7.08 3.67 -42.46
N ASP A 19 -7.32 4.17 -41.25
CA ASP A 19 -8.42 3.70 -40.40
C ASP A 19 -9.51 4.77 -40.10
N CYS A 20 -9.60 5.83 -40.91
CA CYS A 20 -10.57 6.92 -40.69
C CYS A 20 -11.53 7.06 -41.88
N SER A 21 -12.80 7.40 -41.61
CA SER A 21 -13.82 7.63 -42.65
C SER A 21 -13.45 8.83 -43.55
N PRO A 22 -13.70 8.74 -44.87
CA PRO A 22 -13.06 9.61 -45.87
C PRO A 22 -13.69 11.01 -46.00
N ILE A 23 -12.84 12.01 -46.27
CA ILE A 23 -13.20 13.27 -46.92
C ILE A 23 -12.28 13.40 -48.15
N SER A 24 -12.87 13.59 -49.32
CA SER A 24 -12.17 13.71 -50.62
C SER A 24 -11.47 15.07 -50.75
N ILE A 25 -10.19 15.05 -51.14
CA ILE A 25 -9.46 16.23 -51.61
C ILE A 25 -8.74 15.84 -52.92
N PRO A 26 -8.73 16.70 -53.96
CA PRO A 26 -8.09 16.39 -55.24
C PRO A 26 -6.55 16.38 -55.15
N ILE A 27 -5.93 15.40 -55.79
CA ILE A 27 -4.47 15.11 -55.76
C ILE A 27 -3.58 16.23 -56.33
N SER A 28 -4.16 17.22 -57.01
CA SER A 28 -3.48 18.44 -57.48
C SER A 28 -2.79 19.25 -56.37
N SER A 29 -3.05 18.98 -55.09
CA SER A 29 -2.42 19.66 -53.95
C SER A 29 -1.12 19.02 -53.41
N LEU A 30 -0.73 17.82 -53.85
CA LEU A 30 0.49 17.14 -53.37
C LEU A 30 1.66 17.36 -54.35
N LYS A 31 2.65 18.16 -53.95
CA LYS A 31 3.84 18.45 -54.75
C LYS A 31 4.95 17.41 -54.53
N GLN A 32 5.76 17.19 -55.56
CA GLN A 32 6.98 16.38 -55.44
C GLN A 32 7.92 17.00 -54.38
N GLY A 33 8.46 16.18 -53.48
CA GLY A 33 9.34 16.63 -52.40
C GLY A 33 8.67 16.92 -51.05
N THR A 34 7.33 16.87 -50.97
CA THR A 34 6.60 17.00 -49.70
C THR A 34 6.99 15.88 -48.74
N ARG A 35 7.32 16.25 -47.49
CA ARG A 35 7.57 15.30 -46.40
C ARG A 35 6.24 14.70 -45.94
N VAL A 36 6.22 13.39 -45.73
CA VAL A 36 5.00 12.64 -45.39
C VAL A 36 5.30 11.59 -44.33
N LEU A 37 4.31 11.31 -43.49
CA LEU A 37 4.43 10.32 -42.42
C LEU A 37 3.56 9.09 -42.72
N VAL A 38 4.20 7.94 -42.91
CA VAL A 38 3.58 6.66 -43.27
C VAL A 38 3.34 5.82 -41.99
N TYR A 39 2.11 5.31 -41.82
CA TYR A 39 1.65 4.57 -40.62
C TYR A 39 1.80 5.33 -39.28
N GLY A 40 1.91 6.66 -39.32
CA GLY A 40 2.08 7.47 -38.10
C GLY A 40 3.44 7.32 -37.40
N ILE A 41 4.40 6.59 -37.98
CA ILE A 41 5.71 6.30 -37.37
C ILE A 41 6.89 6.53 -38.35
N LEU A 42 6.71 6.33 -39.66
CA LEU A 42 7.80 6.38 -40.64
C LEU A 42 7.84 7.71 -41.39
N ILE A 43 8.99 8.38 -41.41
CA ILE A 43 9.20 9.63 -42.16
C ILE A 43 9.58 9.29 -43.60
N GLY A 44 8.96 9.95 -44.56
CA GLY A 44 9.29 9.80 -45.98
C GLY A 44 9.08 11.08 -46.78
N ARG A 45 9.39 11.01 -48.08
CA ARG A 45 9.27 12.09 -49.05
C ARG A 45 8.54 11.59 -50.29
N VAL A 46 7.62 12.38 -50.82
CA VAL A 46 6.90 12.06 -52.07
C VAL A 46 7.87 12.20 -53.26
N VAL A 47 8.07 11.11 -54.00
CA VAL A 47 9.00 11.01 -55.13
C VAL A 47 8.29 11.13 -56.47
N GLN A 48 7.12 10.51 -56.62
CA GLN A 48 6.39 10.50 -57.89
C GLN A 48 4.88 10.41 -57.65
N VAL A 49 4.11 11.17 -58.42
CA VAL A 49 2.64 11.07 -58.50
C VAL A 49 2.33 10.68 -59.94
N SER A 50 1.79 9.49 -60.18
CA SER A 50 1.44 9.00 -61.53
C SER A 50 -0.01 8.53 -61.61
N LEU A 51 -0.64 8.77 -62.75
CA LEU A 51 -1.97 8.27 -63.10
C LEU A 51 -1.78 7.06 -64.03
N SER A 52 -2.22 5.87 -63.59
CA SER A 52 -2.32 4.70 -64.48
C SER A 52 -3.67 4.02 -64.29
N GLU A 53 -4.41 3.81 -65.39
CA GLU A 53 -5.69 3.08 -65.40
C GLU A 53 -6.77 3.64 -64.46
N GLY A 54 -6.83 4.96 -64.30
CA GLY A 54 -7.81 5.61 -63.42
C GLY A 54 -7.51 5.48 -61.91
N ILE A 55 -6.36 4.90 -61.56
CA ILE A 55 -5.85 4.80 -60.19
C ILE A 55 -4.66 5.76 -60.04
N GLU A 56 -4.75 6.65 -59.05
CA GLU A 56 -3.70 7.61 -58.72
C GLU A 56 -2.69 6.96 -57.77
N LEU A 57 -1.43 6.83 -58.21
CA LEU A 57 -0.34 6.21 -57.47
C LEU A 57 0.60 7.27 -56.91
N VAL A 58 0.81 7.27 -55.59
CA VAL A 58 1.80 8.11 -54.91
C VAL A 58 2.96 7.23 -54.44
N SER A 59 4.15 7.49 -54.98
CA SER A 59 5.41 6.86 -54.57
C SER A 59 6.08 7.69 -53.48
N VAL A 60 6.35 7.07 -52.33
CA VAL A 60 7.01 7.70 -51.18
C VAL A 60 8.30 6.95 -50.85
N GLU A 61 9.39 7.69 -50.71
CA GLU A 61 10.68 7.19 -50.25
C GLU A 61 10.80 7.41 -48.73
N LEU A 62 11.14 6.37 -47.98
CA LEU A 62 11.29 6.45 -46.52
C LEU A 62 12.72 6.88 -46.14
N GLU A 63 12.85 7.89 -45.28
CA GLU A 63 14.15 8.24 -44.68
C GLU A 63 14.52 7.17 -43.64
N LYS A 64 15.53 6.34 -43.94
CA LYS A 64 16.13 5.41 -42.97
C LYS A 64 17.63 5.65 -42.88
N GLN A 65 18.18 5.60 -41.66
CA GLN A 65 19.63 5.67 -41.35
C GLN A 65 20.45 4.45 -41.86
N SER A 66 19.91 3.63 -42.76
CA SER A 66 20.56 2.44 -43.32
C SER A 66 20.06 2.21 -44.74
N SER A 67 20.98 2.01 -45.68
CA SER A 67 20.94 2.11 -47.15
C SER A 67 19.84 1.38 -47.97
N ASP A 68 18.78 0.86 -47.35
CA ASP A 68 17.72 0.13 -48.07
C ASP A 68 16.52 1.03 -48.38
N VAL A 69 16.39 1.40 -49.66
CA VAL A 69 15.22 2.10 -50.21
C VAL A 69 14.10 1.09 -50.46
N ARG A 70 12.94 1.27 -49.81
CA ARG A 70 11.72 0.51 -50.11
C ARG A 70 10.64 1.45 -50.64
N SER A 71 10.18 1.19 -51.86
CA SER A 71 9.04 1.88 -52.48
C SER A 71 7.74 1.15 -52.12
N PHE A 72 6.69 1.90 -51.83
CA PHE A 72 5.35 1.37 -51.56
C PHE A 72 4.32 2.15 -52.37
N ALA A 73 3.37 1.44 -52.99
CA ALA A 73 2.21 2.05 -53.62
C ALA A 73 1.18 2.39 -52.53
N LEU A 74 0.85 3.67 -52.37
CA LEU A 74 -0.18 4.12 -51.43
C LEU A 74 -1.52 4.25 -52.16
N HIS A 75 -2.51 3.46 -51.73
CA HIS A 75 -3.86 3.49 -52.30
C HIS A 75 -4.73 4.64 -51.77
N TYR A 76 -4.34 5.30 -50.68
CA TYR A 76 -5.14 6.34 -50.03
C TYR A 76 -4.26 7.31 -49.23
N VAL A 77 -4.50 8.62 -49.39
CA VAL A 77 -3.76 9.71 -48.75
C VAL A 77 -4.79 10.68 -48.15
N GLN A 78 -4.79 10.86 -46.82
CA GLN A 78 -5.67 11.81 -46.15
C GLN A 78 -4.85 12.93 -45.53
N LEU A 79 -5.22 14.19 -45.77
CA LEU A 79 -4.61 15.36 -45.16
C LEU A 79 -5.41 15.76 -43.92
N TYR A 80 -4.72 15.94 -42.79
CA TYR A 80 -5.34 16.50 -41.58
C TYR A 80 -5.18 18.02 -41.59
N SER A 81 -6.21 18.75 -41.17
CA SER A 81 -6.09 20.19 -40.93
C SER A 81 -5.16 20.47 -39.73
N ASP A 82 -4.52 21.63 -39.72
CA ASP A 82 -3.64 22.05 -38.61
C ASP A 82 -4.34 22.05 -37.25
N ALA A 83 -5.65 22.31 -37.24
CA ALA A 83 -6.47 22.24 -36.03
C ALA A 83 -6.53 20.81 -35.46
N VAL A 84 -6.71 19.79 -36.31
CA VAL A 84 -6.78 18.38 -35.87
C VAL A 84 -5.40 17.87 -35.45
N LEU A 85 -4.34 18.27 -36.16
CA LEU A 85 -2.96 17.95 -35.77
C LEU A 85 -2.61 18.56 -34.41
N SER A 86 -2.96 19.83 -34.20
CA SER A 86 -2.75 20.53 -32.93
C SER A 86 -3.53 19.89 -31.79
N ALA A 87 -4.80 19.54 -32.02
CA ALA A 87 -5.63 18.83 -31.03
C ALA A 87 -5.03 17.45 -30.66
N ASN A 88 -4.53 16.70 -31.64
CA ASN A 88 -3.87 15.41 -31.38
C ASN A 88 -2.54 15.56 -30.64
N ARG A 89 -1.75 16.61 -30.92
CA ARG A 89 -0.53 16.94 -30.16
C ARG A 89 -0.85 17.25 -28.70
N ILE A 90 -1.85 18.10 -28.46
CA ILE A 90 -2.33 18.42 -27.11
C ILE A 90 -2.79 17.15 -26.40
N LYS A 91 -3.60 16.31 -27.07
CA LYS A 91 -4.11 15.05 -26.50
C LYS A 91 -2.97 14.08 -26.19
N ASN A 92 -1.96 13.95 -27.05
CA ASN A 92 -0.82 13.07 -26.82
C ASN A 92 0.07 13.58 -25.68
N ALA A 93 0.35 14.89 -25.64
CA ALA A 93 1.08 15.52 -24.54
C ALA A 93 0.36 15.32 -23.20
N ILE A 94 -0.97 15.49 -23.17
CA ILE A 94 -1.80 15.22 -21.98
C ILE A 94 -1.71 13.74 -21.60
N ARG A 95 -1.83 12.80 -22.55
CA ARG A 95 -1.73 11.36 -22.28
C ARG A 95 -0.36 10.96 -21.74
N GLN A 96 0.72 11.48 -22.33
CA GLN A 96 2.08 11.27 -21.86
C GLN A 96 2.27 11.83 -20.46
N HIS A 97 1.76 13.04 -20.21
CA HIS A 97 1.79 13.65 -18.88
C HIS A 97 1.00 12.82 -17.85
N LEU A 98 -0.21 12.37 -18.18
CA LEU A 98 -1.02 11.52 -17.30
C LEU A 98 -0.34 10.16 -17.03
N ALA A 99 0.22 9.52 -18.07
CA ALA A 99 0.96 8.27 -17.92
C ALA A 99 2.20 8.44 -17.03
N TYR A 100 2.93 9.55 -17.20
CA TYR A 100 4.06 9.90 -16.34
C TYR A 100 3.63 10.11 -14.88
N LEU A 101 2.51 10.80 -14.64
CA LEU A 101 1.97 10.98 -13.29
C LEU A 101 1.60 9.64 -12.65
N VAL A 102 0.90 8.76 -13.36
CA VAL A 102 0.54 7.41 -12.85
C VAL A 102 1.79 6.60 -12.53
N TYR A 103 2.79 6.62 -13.42
CA TYR A 103 4.07 5.95 -13.18
C TYR A 103 4.75 6.49 -11.91
N ARG A 104 4.79 7.82 -11.73
CA ARG A 104 5.40 8.47 -10.56
C ARG A 104 4.64 8.13 -9.26
N THR A 105 3.31 8.09 -9.29
CA THR A 105 2.50 7.67 -8.14
C THR A 105 2.81 6.22 -7.74
N ARG A 106 2.87 5.30 -8.70
CA ARG A 106 3.22 3.90 -8.43
C ARG A 106 4.63 3.72 -7.90
N LEU A 107 5.58 4.48 -8.45
CA LEU A 107 6.96 4.47 -7.95
C LEU A 107 7.03 4.97 -6.50
N ASN A 108 6.32 6.05 -6.17
CA ASN A 108 6.27 6.58 -4.80
C ASN A 108 5.61 5.59 -3.85
N PHE A 109 4.50 4.98 -4.24
CA PHE A 109 3.83 3.95 -3.46
C PHE A 109 4.74 2.75 -3.18
N SER A 110 5.42 2.24 -4.20
CA SER A 110 6.38 1.14 -4.05
C SER A 110 7.56 1.51 -3.14
N THR A 111 8.11 2.71 -3.30
CA THR A 111 9.21 3.19 -2.44
C THR A 111 8.75 3.32 -1.00
N TRP A 112 7.53 3.81 -0.77
CA TRP A 112 6.98 3.95 0.57
C TRP A 112 6.73 2.60 1.27
N ASN A 113 6.16 1.62 0.57
CA ASN A 113 6.02 0.26 1.12
C ASN A 113 7.37 -0.32 1.56
N MET A 114 8.44 -0.03 0.82
CA MET A 114 9.79 -0.45 1.22
C MET A 114 10.27 0.28 2.49
N LEU A 115 9.99 1.58 2.62
CA LEU A 115 10.33 2.35 3.81
C LEU A 115 9.57 1.86 5.04
N GLU A 116 8.31 1.47 4.88
CA GLU A 116 7.49 0.87 5.93
C GLU A 116 8.06 -0.46 6.43
N ALA A 117 8.42 -1.37 5.50
CA ALA A 117 9.07 -2.62 5.85
C ALA A 117 10.37 -2.40 6.64
N MET A 118 11.14 -1.35 6.31
CA MET A 118 12.33 -0.97 7.09
C MET A 118 12.00 -0.42 8.48
N GLN A 119 10.94 0.36 8.61
CA GLN A 119 10.49 0.87 9.92
C GLN A 119 10.03 -0.27 10.84
N GLU A 120 9.31 -1.24 10.30
CA GLU A 120 8.93 -2.47 11.00
C GLU A 120 10.17 -3.26 11.44
N GLN A 121 11.15 -3.42 10.54
CA GLN A 121 12.41 -4.08 10.85
C GLN A 121 13.15 -3.39 12.01
N ARG A 122 13.22 -2.05 12.01
CA ARG A 122 13.85 -1.28 13.10
C ARG A 122 13.09 -1.46 14.41
N THR A 123 11.76 -1.40 14.39
CA THR A 123 10.91 -1.64 15.57
C THR A 123 11.17 -3.04 16.13
N MET A 124 11.27 -4.05 15.26
CA MET A 124 11.61 -5.42 15.65
C MET A 124 13.02 -5.55 16.23
N GLN A 125 14.01 -4.83 15.69
CA GLN A 125 15.37 -4.77 16.25
C GLN A 125 15.40 -4.07 17.62
N MET A 126 14.64 -2.99 17.79
CA MET A 126 14.52 -2.31 19.08
C MET A 126 13.87 -3.23 20.11
N MET A 127 12.78 -3.91 19.76
CA MET A 127 12.14 -4.90 20.61
C MET A 127 13.08 -6.06 20.97
N ARG A 128 13.93 -6.52 20.03
CA ARG A 128 14.99 -7.51 20.29
C ARG A 128 15.98 -7.01 21.33
N PHE A 129 16.43 -5.77 21.20
CA PHE A 129 17.37 -5.15 22.13
C PHE A 129 16.75 -5.01 23.52
N VAL A 130 15.57 -4.40 23.60
CA VAL A 130 14.82 -4.22 24.86
C VAL A 130 14.61 -5.57 25.58
N LYS A 131 14.18 -6.61 24.86
CA LYS A 131 13.97 -7.96 25.45
C LYS A 131 15.28 -8.63 25.90
N LYS A 132 16.40 -8.42 25.21
CA LYS A 132 17.70 -8.98 25.58
C LYS A 132 18.39 -8.21 26.71
N SER A 133 18.08 -6.93 26.86
CA SER A 133 18.83 -6.01 27.72
C SER A 133 18.11 -5.60 29.00
N MET A 134 16.80 -5.86 29.15
CA MET A 134 16.01 -5.43 30.31
C MET A 134 15.45 -6.60 31.11
N SER A 135 15.49 -6.51 32.44
CA SER A 135 14.75 -7.44 33.30
C SER A 135 13.24 -7.11 33.29
N ILE A 136 12.39 -8.12 33.48
CA ILE A 136 10.91 -7.97 33.53
C ILE A 136 10.48 -6.87 34.51
N ASN A 137 11.24 -6.63 35.58
CA ASN A 137 10.96 -5.62 36.61
C ASN A 137 11.16 -4.17 36.12
N GLU A 138 12.06 -3.93 35.16
CA GLU A 138 12.31 -2.60 34.59
C GLU A 138 11.30 -2.27 33.47
N LEU A 139 10.80 -3.29 32.77
CA LEU A 139 9.72 -3.11 31.80
C LEU A 139 8.41 -2.69 32.49
N HIS A 140 8.16 -3.23 33.70
CA HIS A 140 7.05 -2.82 34.57
C HIS A 140 7.17 -1.39 35.12
N SER A 141 8.38 -0.83 35.23
CA SER A 141 8.59 0.54 35.75
C SER A 141 8.42 1.62 34.66
N MET A 142 8.49 1.24 33.39
CA MET A 142 8.29 2.13 32.24
C MET A 142 6.85 2.17 31.71
N MET A 143 6.00 1.22 32.11
CA MET A 143 4.56 1.34 31.90
C MET A 143 4.02 2.44 32.83
N PRO A 144 3.21 3.41 32.35
CA PRO A 144 2.60 4.39 33.23
C PRO A 144 1.76 3.65 34.26
N LEU A 145 2.11 3.84 35.55
CA LEU A 145 1.53 3.28 36.76
C LEU A 145 0.07 2.81 36.61
N LEU A 146 -0.12 1.62 36.04
CA LEU A 146 -1.36 0.88 36.10
C LEU A 146 -1.21 -0.14 37.23
N GLY A 147 -1.56 0.33 38.43
CA GLY A 147 -1.98 -0.51 39.55
C GLY A 147 -0.87 -1.22 40.33
N ARG A 148 -0.29 -0.53 41.32
CA ARG A 148 0.12 -1.20 42.58
C ARG A 148 -1.15 -1.77 43.23
N ARG A 149 -1.46 -3.04 43.02
CA ARG A 149 -2.40 -3.78 43.85
C ARG A 149 -1.62 -4.43 44.99
N ASN A 150 -1.82 -3.95 46.22
CA ASN A 150 -1.85 -4.72 47.49
C ASN A 150 -1.65 -3.85 48.74
N THR A 151 -2.45 -2.78 48.92
CA THR A 151 -2.74 -2.24 50.26
C THR A 151 -4.24 -1.90 50.35
N LEU A 152 -4.88 -2.25 51.46
CA LEU A 152 -6.32 -2.04 51.70
C LEU A 152 -6.72 -0.55 51.62
N ASP A 153 -5.82 0.37 52.03
CA ASP A 153 -6.08 1.82 52.03
C ASP A 153 -6.06 2.45 50.62
N GLY A 154 -5.26 1.91 49.68
CA GLY A 154 -5.19 2.41 48.31
C GLY A 154 -6.47 2.17 47.51
N VAL A 155 -7.15 1.04 47.77
CA VAL A 155 -8.39 0.64 47.08
C VAL A 155 -9.57 1.54 47.43
N VAL A 156 -9.62 2.05 48.67
CA VAL A 156 -10.70 2.96 49.12
C VAL A 156 -10.56 4.33 48.46
N LEU A 157 -9.36 4.90 48.48
CA LEU A 157 -9.04 6.18 47.83
C LEU A 157 -9.27 6.15 46.31
N GLU A 158 -8.96 5.03 45.66
CA GLU A 158 -9.17 4.87 44.21
C GLU A 158 -10.67 4.75 43.86
N LYS A 159 -11.46 4.05 44.66
CA LYS A 159 -12.93 3.97 44.48
C LYS A 159 -13.61 5.33 44.60
N GLU A 160 -13.17 6.16 45.55
CA GLU A 160 -13.71 7.52 45.72
C GLU A 160 -13.30 8.44 44.56
N ARG A 161 -12.04 8.38 44.11
CA ARG A 161 -11.57 9.10 42.92
C ARG A 161 -12.35 8.72 41.66
N VAL A 162 -12.58 7.42 41.46
CA VAL A 162 -13.40 6.91 40.35
C VAL A 162 -14.85 7.38 40.45
N LYS A 163 -15.43 7.40 41.65
CA LYS A 163 -16.80 7.90 41.86
C LYS A 163 -16.89 9.38 41.52
N ALA A 164 -15.89 10.18 41.90
CA ALA A 164 -15.81 11.61 41.57
C ALA A 164 -15.56 11.88 40.08
N SER A 165 -14.79 11.04 39.37
CA SER A 165 -14.61 11.20 37.92
C SER A 165 -15.88 10.85 37.13
N LEU A 166 -16.67 9.87 37.61
CA LEU A 166 -17.91 9.44 36.98
C LEU A 166 -19.08 10.42 37.12
N THR A 167 -19.08 11.32 38.11
CA THR A 167 -20.16 12.33 38.26
C THR A 167 -20.18 13.35 37.13
N HIS A 168 -19.00 13.70 36.62
CA HIS A 168 -18.80 14.65 35.52
C HIS A 168 -18.83 13.98 34.14
N TYR A 169 -18.71 12.66 34.07
CA TYR A 169 -18.74 11.92 32.81
C TYR A 169 -20.15 11.89 32.20
N ARG A 170 -20.29 12.46 31.00
CA ARG A 170 -21.54 12.51 30.22
C ARG A 170 -21.55 11.57 29.01
N GLY A 171 -20.48 10.79 28.81
CA GLY A 171 -20.39 9.83 27.73
C GLY A 171 -21.18 8.53 28.00
N VAL A 172 -20.99 7.56 27.13
CA VAL A 172 -21.67 6.26 27.13
C VAL A 172 -21.21 5.45 28.33
N ARG A 173 -22.20 4.98 29.10
CA ARG A 173 -21.97 4.06 30.21
C ARG A 173 -22.13 2.63 29.70
N VAL A 174 -21.03 1.89 29.70
CA VAL A 174 -20.99 0.50 29.25
C VAL A 174 -21.43 -0.42 30.40
N LEU A 175 -22.53 -1.12 30.17
CA LEU A 175 -23.14 -2.08 31.09
C LEU A 175 -23.36 -3.40 30.34
N PHE A 176 -23.25 -4.50 31.08
CA PHE A 176 -23.42 -5.85 30.56
C PHE A 176 -24.78 -6.44 31.00
N PRO A 177 -25.46 -7.22 30.14
CA PRO A 177 -25.06 -7.59 28.78
C PRO A 177 -25.12 -6.40 27.81
N LEU A 178 -24.16 -6.33 26.89
CA LEU A 178 -24.06 -5.26 25.89
C LEU A 178 -25.25 -5.30 24.92
N ARG A 179 -25.76 -4.13 24.56
CA ARG A 179 -26.86 -3.96 23.61
C ARG A 179 -26.41 -3.14 22.42
N LEU A 180 -27.02 -3.40 21.26
CA LEU A 180 -26.69 -2.70 20.00
C LEU A 180 -26.86 -1.18 20.12
N ILE A 181 -27.85 -0.72 20.89
CA ILE A 181 -28.06 0.71 21.13
C ILE A 181 -26.88 1.35 21.88
N THR A 182 -26.26 0.64 22.82
CA THR A 182 -25.08 1.10 23.55
C THR A 182 -23.88 1.21 22.61
N VAL A 183 -23.67 0.20 21.75
CA VAL A 183 -22.58 0.22 20.77
C VAL A 183 -22.79 1.30 19.70
N LYS A 184 -24.01 1.51 19.21
CA LYS A 184 -24.32 2.63 18.30
C LYS A 184 -24.03 4.00 18.92
N ARG A 185 -24.35 4.17 20.21
CA ARG A 185 -23.98 5.39 20.95
C ARG A 185 -22.46 5.52 21.11
N LEU A 186 -21.75 4.40 21.33
CA LEU A 186 -20.29 4.37 21.43
C LEU A 186 -19.63 4.77 20.11
N ILE A 187 -20.12 4.25 18.98
CA ILE A 187 -19.72 4.67 17.62
C ILE A 187 -19.90 6.18 17.46
N ASN A 188 -21.09 6.72 17.80
CA ASN A 188 -21.34 8.15 17.69
C ASN A 188 -20.42 8.97 18.60
N GLN A 189 -20.11 8.47 19.80
CA GLN A 189 -19.20 9.13 20.71
C GLN A 189 -17.77 9.20 20.13
N PHE A 190 -17.26 8.08 19.60
CA PHE A 190 -15.94 8.00 18.98
C PHE A 190 -15.84 8.84 17.70
N ARG A 191 -16.89 8.89 16.87
CA ARG A 191 -16.96 9.79 15.72
C ARG A 191 -16.80 11.27 16.08
N ASN A 192 -17.22 11.66 17.28
CA ASN A 192 -17.11 13.03 17.79
C ASN A 192 -15.81 13.26 18.58
N GLY A 193 -14.87 12.31 18.58
CA GLY A 193 -13.60 12.41 19.31
C GLY A 193 -13.74 12.37 20.83
N ILE A 194 -14.86 11.85 21.36
CA ILE A 194 -15.11 11.79 22.80
C ILE A 194 -14.61 10.45 23.34
N LEU A 195 -13.65 10.49 24.27
CA LEU A 195 -13.04 9.30 24.85
C LEU A 195 -14.00 8.52 25.76
N LEU A 196 -13.87 7.19 25.76
CA LEU A 196 -14.55 6.32 26.71
C LEU A 196 -13.88 6.43 28.09
N HIS A 197 -14.67 6.54 29.16
CA HIS A 197 -14.11 6.62 30.51
C HIS A 197 -13.29 5.35 30.84
N PRO A 198 -12.11 5.46 31.46
CA PRO A 198 -11.22 4.31 31.71
C PRO A 198 -11.87 3.12 32.43
N VAL A 199 -12.77 3.39 33.39
CA VAL A 199 -13.56 2.35 34.06
C VAL A 199 -14.34 1.46 33.08
N PHE A 200 -14.93 2.05 32.03
CA PHE A 200 -15.67 1.28 31.03
C PHE A 200 -14.73 0.56 30.07
N VAL A 201 -13.54 1.12 29.80
CA VAL A 201 -12.47 0.42 29.08
C VAL A 201 -12.05 -0.83 29.84
N CYS A 202 -11.66 -0.72 31.11
CA CYS A 202 -11.28 -1.87 31.94
C CYS A 202 -12.39 -2.92 31.99
N ARG A 203 -13.65 -2.52 32.15
CA ARG A 203 -14.78 -3.46 32.14
C ARG A 203 -14.93 -4.22 30.82
N ILE A 204 -14.72 -3.58 29.67
CA ILE A 204 -14.74 -4.26 28.37
C ILE A 204 -13.60 -5.29 28.32
N LEU A 205 -12.39 -4.90 28.74
CA LEU A 205 -11.23 -5.79 28.75
C LEU A 205 -11.44 -7.00 29.68
N ASP A 206 -11.94 -6.78 30.90
CA ASP A 206 -12.21 -7.84 31.87
C ASP A 206 -13.23 -8.87 31.34
N GLU A 207 -14.31 -8.42 30.70
CA GLU A 207 -15.32 -9.33 30.11
C GLU A 207 -14.79 -10.07 28.88
N VAL A 208 -13.95 -9.42 28.08
CA VAL A 208 -13.30 -10.03 26.90
C VAL A 208 -12.31 -11.10 27.33
N GLU A 209 -11.52 -10.83 28.36
CA GLU A 209 -10.58 -11.80 28.91
C GLU A 209 -11.32 -13.05 29.39
N LYS A 210 -12.43 -12.90 30.13
CA LYS A 210 -13.30 -14.03 30.51
C LYS A 210 -13.82 -14.80 29.30
N LEU A 211 -14.26 -14.09 28.24
CA LEU A 211 -14.75 -14.72 27.01
C LEU A 211 -13.64 -15.53 26.33
N PHE A 212 -12.44 -14.96 26.16
CA PHE A 212 -11.32 -15.64 25.50
C PHE A 212 -10.82 -16.82 26.33
N LEU A 213 -10.73 -16.70 27.66
CA LEU A 213 -10.33 -17.81 28.53
C LEU A 213 -11.32 -18.99 28.51
N THR A 214 -12.60 -18.72 28.25
CA THR A 214 -13.65 -19.76 28.22
C THR A 214 -13.89 -20.35 26.82
N GLN A 215 -13.71 -19.58 25.75
CA GLN A 215 -14.04 -20.00 24.38
C GLN A 215 -12.84 -20.36 23.51
N HIS A 216 -11.64 -19.85 23.81
CA HIS A 216 -10.45 -20.07 22.97
C HIS A 216 -9.52 -21.10 23.59
N GLU A 217 -9.86 -22.37 23.35
CA GLU A 217 -8.99 -23.52 23.63
C GLU A 217 -8.01 -23.78 22.48
N SER A 218 -8.36 -23.40 21.25
CA SER A 218 -7.53 -23.61 20.05
C SER A 218 -7.04 -22.29 19.42
N PRO A 219 -5.80 -22.24 18.89
CA PRO A 219 -5.29 -21.10 18.11
C PRO A 219 -6.03 -20.87 16.80
N MET A 220 -6.81 -21.84 16.31
CA MET A 220 -7.51 -21.76 15.02
C MET A 220 -9.01 -21.96 15.21
N ASN A 221 -9.80 -21.14 14.50
CA ASN A 221 -11.26 -21.25 14.48
C ASN A 221 -11.71 -21.94 13.20
N ALA A 222 -12.46 -23.04 13.33
CA ALA A 222 -13.18 -23.64 12.21
C ALA A 222 -14.57 -23.00 12.10
N ILE A 223 -14.87 -22.36 10.96
CA ILE A 223 -16.11 -21.63 10.74
C ILE A 223 -16.83 -22.22 9.53
N ASP A 224 -18.01 -22.79 9.75
CA ASP A 224 -18.94 -23.18 8.67
C ASP A 224 -19.94 -22.03 8.44
N ILE A 225 -19.98 -21.49 7.21
CA ILE A 225 -20.86 -20.38 6.86
C ILE A 225 -22.23 -20.95 6.45
N PRO A 226 -23.32 -20.64 7.18
CA PRO A 226 -24.64 -21.15 6.83
C PRO A 226 -25.17 -20.54 5.52
N PRO A 227 -26.07 -21.23 4.80
CA PRO A 227 -26.76 -20.65 3.65
C PRO A 227 -27.50 -19.36 4.00
N GLY A 228 -27.38 -18.33 3.15
CA GLY A 228 -27.99 -17.02 3.38
C GLY A 228 -27.27 -16.12 4.39
N VAL A 229 -26.13 -16.56 4.93
CA VAL A 229 -25.23 -15.73 5.75
C VAL A 229 -24.10 -15.20 4.89
N ARG A 230 -23.80 -13.91 5.07
CA ARG A 230 -22.63 -13.22 4.49
C ARG A 230 -21.54 -13.09 5.53
N MET A 231 -20.35 -13.58 5.24
CA MET A 231 -19.14 -13.26 5.99
C MET A 231 -18.39 -12.12 5.31
N VAL A 232 -18.12 -11.06 6.05
CA VAL A 232 -17.31 -9.92 5.63
C VAL A 232 -15.91 -10.08 6.23
N VAL A 233 -14.91 -10.35 5.39
CA VAL A 233 -13.50 -10.40 5.78
C VAL A 233 -12.87 -9.04 5.57
N VAL A 234 -12.42 -8.44 6.66
CA VAL A 234 -11.77 -7.14 6.73
C VAL A 234 -10.29 -7.39 7.00
N GLY A 235 -9.42 -6.82 6.17
CA GLY A 235 -7.97 -6.82 6.39
C GLY A 235 -7.55 -5.76 7.41
N ASP A 236 -6.34 -5.23 7.24
CA ASP A 236 -5.74 -4.28 8.18
C ASP A 236 -6.56 -2.98 8.24
N LEU A 237 -6.68 -2.41 9.43
CA LEU A 237 -7.39 -1.15 9.68
C LEU A 237 -6.48 -0.04 10.21
N HIS A 238 -5.42 -0.41 10.94
CA HIS A 238 -4.41 0.51 11.47
C HIS A 238 -4.96 1.81 12.06
N GLY A 239 -5.94 1.69 12.97
CA GLY A 239 -6.49 2.86 13.64
C GLY A 239 -7.28 3.84 12.74
N GLN A 240 -7.73 3.43 11.55
CA GLN A 240 -8.60 4.23 10.67
C GLN A 240 -10.08 3.94 10.90
N LEU A 241 -10.68 4.66 11.85
CA LEU A 241 -12.07 4.42 12.27
C LEU A 241 -13.06 4.66 11.12
N GLU A 242 -12.77 5.61 10.23
CA GLU A 242 -13.57 5.96 9.07
C GLU A 242 -13.76 4.79 8.11
N ASP A 243 -12.71 4.01 7.89
CA ASP A 243 -12.74 2.85 7.02
C ASP A 243 -13.64 1.77 7.61
N LEU A 244 -13.47 1.47 8.91
CA LEU A 244 -14.32 0.52 9.63
C LEU A 244 -15.80 0.91 9.53
N LEU A 245 -16.12 2.19 9.77
CA LEU A 245 -17.48 2.70 9.70
C LEU A 245 -18.04 2.66 8.27
N THR A 246 -17.21 2.96 7.26
CA THR A 246 -17.60 2.86 5.84
C THR A 246 -17.95 1.42 5.47
N ILE A 247 -17.16 0.44 5.93
CA ILE A 247 -17.44 -0.98 5.70
C ILE A 247 -18.76 -1.39 6.37
N MET A 248 -19.00 -0.95 7.60
CA MET A 248 -20.24 -1.22 8.34
C MET A 248 -21.46 -0.50 7.75
N GLU A 249 -21.31 0.69 7.19
CA GLU A 249 -22.38 1.40 6.49
C GLU A 249 -22.79 0.64 5.21
N LYS A 250 -21.82 0.12 4.46
CA LYS A 250 -22.06 -0.64 3.23
C LYS A 250 -22.67 -2.03 3.46
N ASN A 251 -22.27 -2.71 4.54
CA ASN A 251 -22.65 -4.12 4.78
C ASN A 251 -23.62 -4.32 5.95
N GLY A 252 -23.84 -3.29 6.77
CA GLY A 252 -24.58 -3.36 8.03
C GLY A 252 -23.69 -3.74 9.22
N ALA A 253 -24.17 -3.49 10.43
CA ALA A 253 -23.50 -3.95 11.64
C ALA A 253 -23.56 -5.49 11.77
N PRO A 254 -22.67 -6.12 12.56
CA PRO A 254 -22.73 -7.55 12.83
C PRO A 254 -24.12 -8.00 13.30
N SER A 255 -24.59 -9.11 12.74
CA SER A 255 -25.92 -9.68 13.00
C SER A 255 -25.93 -11.18 12.68
N SER A 256 -27.07 -11.85 12.89
CA SER A 256 -27.22 -13.27 12.52
C SER A 256 -27.04 -13.55 11.02
N LYS A 257 -27.23 -12.54 10.15
CA LYS A 257 -27.07 -12.65 8.69
C LYS A 257 -25.75 -12.09 8.17
N THR A 258 -25.10 -11.21 8.93
CA THR A 258 -23.84 -10.56 8.53
C THR A 258 -22.78 -10.82 9.58
N TRP A 259 -21.87 -11.73 9.28
CA TRP A 259 -20.73 -12.08 10.11
C TRP A 259 -19.50 -11.29 9.67
N TYR A 260 -18.54 -11.13 10.58
CA TYR A 260 -17.34 -10.36 10.35
C TYR A 260 -16.10 -11.13 10.82
N LEU A 261 -15.07 -11.15 9.98
CA LEU A 261 -13.74 -11.60 10.34
C LEU A 261 -12.78 -10.43 10.13
N PHE A 262 -12.07 -10.01 11.18
CA PHE A 262 -11.03 -8.98 11.11
C PHE A 262 -9.67 -9.65 11.18
N ASN A 263 -8.85 -9.46 10.14
CA ASN A 263 -7.66 -10.25 9.88
C ASN A 263 -6.36 -9.53 10.29
N GLY A 264 -6.26 -9.20 11.58
CA GLY A 264 -5.09 -8.55 12.19
C GLY A 264 -5.02 -7.03 11.99
N ASP A 265 -3.97 -6.42 12.56
CA ASP A 265 -3.58 -5.02 12.35
C ASP A 265 -4.72 -4.01 12.53
N PHE A 266 -5.42 -4.15 13.66
CA PHE A 266 -6.52 -3.28 14.05
C PHE A 266 -6.05 -1.88 14.44
N VAL A 267 -4.84 -1.80 15.02
CA VAL A 267 -4.28 -0.63 15.70
C VAL A 267 -2.93 -0.23 15.09
N ASP A 268 -2.27 0.75 15.71
CA ASP A 268 -1.03 1.39 15.27
C ASP A 268 -1.19 2.25 14.00
N ARG A 269 -0.25 3.17 13.80
CA ARG A 269 -0.19 4.18 12.71
C ARG A 269 -1.30 5.22 12.72
N GLY A 270 -2.57 4.82 12.63
CA GLY A 270 -3.72 5.72 12.65
C GLY A 270 -4.07 6.23 14.05
N ALA A 271 -4.73 7.37 14.11
CA ALA A 271 -5.02 8.08 15.36
C ALA A 271 -6.12 7.43 16.21
N HIS A 272 -6.94 6.53 15.65
CA HIS A 272 -8.13 5.97 16.31
C HIS A 272 -8.01 4.49 16.66
N GLY A 273 -6.79 4.01 16.95
CA GLY A 273 -6.53 2.60 17.30
C GLY A 273 -7.31 2.13 18.53
N VAL A 274 -7.39 2.97 19.58
CA VAL A 274 -8.12 2.63 20.82
C VAL A 274 -9.61 2.47 20.54
N GLU A 275 -10.20 3.39 19.79
CA GLU A 275 -11.61 3.37 19.41
C GLU A 275 -11.97 2.13 18.58
N ILE A 276 -11.14 1.78 17.59
CA ILE A 276 -11.33 0.56 16.80
C ILE A 276 -11.28 -0.66 17.71
N MET A 277 -10.23 -0.81 18.52
CA MET A 277 -10.08 -1.99 19.37
C MET A 277 -11.28 -2.16 20.31
N LEU A 278 -11.73 -1.07 20.95
CA LEU A 278 -12.89 -1.10 21.83
C LEU A 278 -14.20 -1.45 21.10
N LEU A 279 -14.40 -0.98 19.87
CA LEU A 279 -15.56 -1.35 19.07
C LEU A 279 -15.54 -2.82 18.64
N LEU A 280 -14.40 -3.31 18.16
CA LEU A 280 -14.23 -4.72 17.77
C LEU A 280 -14.47 -5.66 18.96
N LEU A 281 -13.92 -5.33 20.13
CA LEU A 281 -14.16 -6.06 21.38
C LEU A 281 -15.63 -6.01 21.81
N ALA A 282 -16.27 -4.85 21.75
CA ALA A 282 -17.70 -4.73 22.07
C ALA A 282 -18.57 -5.59 21.15
N PHE A 283 -18.26 -5.63 19.85
CA PHE A 283 -18.95 -6.51 18.90
C PHE A 283 -18.66 -7.99 19.15
N LYS A 284 -17.43 -8.36 19.51
CA LYS A 284 -17.08 -9.74 19.89
C LYS A 284 -17.84 -10.20 21.13
N LEU A 285 -17.96 -9.35 22.16
CA LEU A 285 -18.75 -9.63 23.37
C LEU A 285 -20.24 -9.80 23.06
N MET A 286 -20.78 -8.99 22.15
CA MET A 286 -22.19 -9.07 21.77
C MET A 286 -22.52 -10.27 20.89
N TYR A 287 -21.62 -10.59 19.96
CA TYR A 287 -21.84 -11.60 18.91
C TYR A 287 -20.64 -12.54 18.81
N PRO A 288 -20.35 -13.33 19.86
CA PRO A 288 -19.15 -14.17 19.91
C PRO A 288 -19.09 -15.20 18.78
N ALA A 289 -20.24 -15.64 18.28
CA ALA A 289 -20.37 -16.60 17.18
C ALA A 289 -20.34 -15.96 15.77
N PHE A 290 -20.44 -14.63 15.66
CA PHE A 290 -20.55 -13.94 14.36
C PHE A 290 -19.39 -12.98 14.08
N VAL A 291 -18.59 -12.66 15.11
CA VAL A 291 -17.45 -11.75 15.03
C VAL A 291 -16.19 -12.49 15.42
N PHE A 292 -15.23 -12.50 14.50
CA PHE A 292 -13.96 -13.21 14.61
C PHE A 292 -12.82 -12.21 14.49
N LEU A 293 -11.85 -12.30 15.39
CA LEU A 293 -10.68 -11.42 15.43
C LEU A 293 -9.44 -12.32 15.33
N ASN A 294 -8.72 -12.23 14.22
CA ASN A 294 -7.47 -12.95 14.04
C ASN A 294 -6.30 -12.06 14.45
N ARG A 295 -5.28 -12.67 15.08
CA ARG A 295 -3.97 -12.03 15.27
C ARG A 295 -3.07 -12.19 14.04
N VAL A 296 -3.18 -13.33 13.35
CA VAL A 296 -2.33 -13.69 12.20
C VAL A 296 -2.80 -13.04 10.90
N HIS A 297 -1.87 -12.81 9.97
CA HIS A 297 -2.13 -12.17 8.68
C HIS A 297 -2.05 -13.13 7.49
N GLY A 298 -2.04 -14.44 7.74
CA GLY A 298 -2.05 -15.48 6.70
C GLY A 298 -0.71 -15.74 6.01
N GLY A 299 0.42 -15.49 6.68
CA GLY A 299 1.75 -15.84 6.16
C GLY A 299 2.00 -17.36 6.15
N LEU A 300 2.79 -17.86 5.19
CA LEU A 300 3.20 -19.28 5.13
C LEU A 300 4.62 -19.49 5.63
N SER A 301 4.86 -20.66 6.22
CA SER A 301 6.17 -21.02 6.80
C SER A 301 7.11 -21.67 5.80
N SER A 302 8.42 -21.44 5.97
CA SER A 302 9.47 -22.17 5.25
C SER A 302 9.65 -23.62 5.72
N HIS A 303 9.02 -24.03 6.83
CA HIS A 303 9.05 -25.41 7.26
C HIS A 303 8.32 -26.32 6.26
N LYS A 304 8.95 -27.45 5.94
CA LYS A 304 8.32 -28.49 5.13
C LYS A 304 7.23 -29.19 5.93
N ASN A 305 6.18 -29.59 5.22
CA ASN A 305 5.12 -30.47 5.73
C ASN A 305 4.28 -29.89 6.88
N VAL A 306 4.12 -28.57 6.93
CA VAL A 306 3.15 -27.95 7.85
C VAL A 306 1.73 -28.41 7.51
N THR A 307 1.02 -28.85 8.53
CA THR A 307 -0.35 -29.36 8.46
C THR A 307 -1.29 -28.52 9.32
N ILE A 308 -2.59 -28.53 9.01
CA ILE A 308 -3.58 -27.84 9.85
C ILE A 308 -3.62 -28.43 11.26
N GLU A 309 -3.43 -29.73 11.41
CA GLU A 309 -3.37 -30.42 12.69
C GLU A 309 -2.22 -29.91 13.56
N GLU A 310 -1.06 -29.63 12.96
CA GLU A 310 0.07 -29.02 13.66
C GLU A 310 -0.26 -27.59 14.10
N LEU A 311 -0.88 -26.79 13.22
CA LEU A 311 -1.26 -25.41 13.55
C LEU A 311 -2.30 -25.32 14.66
N LEU A 312 -3.20 -26.32 14.76
CA LEU A 312 -4.22 -26.42 15.82
C LEU A 312 -3.62 -26.65 17.22
N GLN A 313 -2.37 -27.11 17.31
CA GLN A 313 -1.70 -27.44 18.57
C GLN A 313 -0.73 -26.34 19.06
N LEU A 314 -0.61 -25.24 18.32
CA LEU A 314 0.31 -24.15 18.68
C LEU A 314 -0.17 -23.44 19.96
N ASP A 315 0.75 -23.29 20.93
CA ASP A 315 0.53 -22.41 22.07
C ASP A 315 0.64 -20.94 21.60
N HIS A 316 -0.48 -20.25 21.61
CA HIS A 316 -0.63 -18.89 21.09
C HIS A 316 -0.79 -17.84 22.19
N ARG A 317 -0.69 -18.22 23.47
CA ARG A 317 -0.95 -17.34 24.62
C ARG A 317 0.26 -16.48 25.02
N GLY A 318 1.40 -16.67 24.35
CA GLY A 318 2.60 -15.87 24.50
C GLY A 318 2.70 -14.71 23.50
N GLU A 319 3.66 -13.83 23.74
CA GLU A 319 4.18 -13.01 22.65
C GLU A 319 4.83 -13.91 21.61
N PRO A 320 4.74 -13.59 20.30
CA PRO A 320 5.51 -14.25 19.26
C PRO A 320 6.98 -14.04 19.60
N THR A 321 7.55 -15.02 20.29
CA THR A 321 8.91 -14.99 20.74
C THR A 321 9.78 -15.42 19.58
N GLN A 322 10.89 -14.71 19.39
CA GLN A 322 11.89 -15.07 18.38
C GLN A 322 12.80 -16.18 18.91
N GLY A 323 12.18 -17.19 19.52
CA GLY A 323 12.89 -18.42 19.85
C GLY A 323 13.25 -19.16 18.58
N THR A 324 14.23 -20.05 18.68
CA THR A 324 14.64 -20.93 17.57
C THR A 324 13.82 -22.22 17.56
N SER A 325 12.73 -22.28 18.32
CA SER A 325 11.86 -23.46 18.32
C SER A 325 10.98 -23.43 17.07
N ARG A 326 10.62 -24.61 16.56
CA ARG A 326 9.71 -24.74 15.42
C ARG A 326 8.36 -24.04 15.68
N VAL A 327 7.87 -24.06 16.92
CA VAL A 327 6.62 -23.40 17.31
C VAL A 327 6.75 -21.88 17.19
N ASP A 328 7.84 -21.31 17.70
CA ASP A 328 8.15 -19.88 17.60
C ASP A 328 8.30 -19.42 16.15
N GLU A 329 9.01 -20.21 15.33
CA GLU A 329 9.19 -19.93 13.91
C GLU A 329 7.87 -20.02 13.15
N LEU A 330 7.02 -21.02 13.43
CA LEU A 330 5.68 -21.13 12.83
C LEU A 330 4.81 -19.92 13.19
N LEU A 331 4.73 -19.53 14.46
CA LEU A 331 3.97 -18.35 14.90
C LEU A 331 4.49 -17.06 14.24
N THR A 332 5.81 -16.91 14.21
CA THR A 332 6.46 -15.76 13.54
C THR A 332 6.13 -15.75 12.05
N HIS A 333 6.19 -16.89 11.37
CA HIS A 333 5.92 -16.99 9.94
C HIS A 333 4.45 -16.72 9.61
N LEU A 334 3.50 -17.18 10.43
CA LEU A 334 2.07 -16.91 10.25
C LEU A 334 1.72 -15.41 10.36
N LEU A 335 2.50 -14.68 11.15
CA LEU A 335 2.34 -13.24 11.34
C LEU A 335 3.08 -12.42 10.26
N TRP A 336 4.33 -12.76 9.96
CA TRP A 336 5.25 -11.85 9.25
C TRP A 336 5.64 -12.28 7.84
N SER A 337 5.21 -13.44 7.36
CA SER A 337 5.64 -13.91 6.03
C SER A 337 4.80 -13.30 4.91
N ASP A 338 5.45 -13.01 3.79
CA ASP A 338 4.85 -12.36 2.61
C ASP A 338 4.99 -13.21 1.35
N PRO A 339 4.03 -13.15 0.41
CA PRO A 339 4.14 -13.82 -0.88
C PRO A 339 5.20 -13.14 -1.78
N CYS A 340 5.90 -13.94 -2.60
CA CYS A 340 6.78 -13.43 -3.66
C CYS A 340 6.53 -14.13 -5.00
N GLU A 341 6.90 -13.47 -6.10
CA GLU A 341 6.68 -14.02 -7.45
C GLU A 341 7.60 -15.20 -7.79
N GLU A 342 8.78 -15.26 -7.18
CA GLU A 342 9.78 -16.32 -7.42
C GLU A 342 9.46 -17.59 -6.62
N GLU A 343 9.72 -18.75 -7.21
CA GLU A 343 9.58 -20.04 -6.53
C GLU A 343 10.58 -20.20 -5.37
N GLY A 344 10.18 -20.98 -4.37
CA GLY A 344 10.94 -21.22 -3.16
C GLY A 344 10.67 -20.18 -2.08
N TRP A 345 11.63 -20.01 -1.17
CA TRP A 345 11.55 -19.02 -0.11
C TRP A 345 12.85 -18.23 -0.03
N LYS A 346 12.76 -17.01 0.47
CA LYS A 346 13.91 -16.16 0.79
C LYS A 346 13.68 -15.42 2.12
N PRO A 347 14.75 -14.95 2.78
CA PRO A 347 14.61 -14.18 4.01
C PRO A 347 13.73 -12.95 3.78
N SER A 348 12.81 -12.68 4.72
CA SER A 348 11.93 -11.52 4.61
C SER A 348 12.72 -10.21 4.70
N SER A 349 12.40 -9.28 3.81
CA SER A 349 12.88 -7.90 3.84
C SER A 349 12.49 -7.14 5.13
N ARG A 350 11.46 -7.60 5.86
CA ARG A 350 11.02 -7.03 7.15
C ARG A 350 11.90 -7.45 8.34
N GLY A 351 12.80 -8.41 8.15
CA GLY A 351 13.67 -8.94 9.21
C GLY A 351 13.00 -9.89 10.21
N ALA A 352 11.76 -10.31 9.93
CA ALA A 352 11.03 -11.39 10.57
C ALA A 352 10.15 -12.09 9.52
N GLY A 353 9.94 -13.40 9.64
CA GLY A 353 9.23 -14.16 8.60
C GLY A 353 10.09 -14.53 7.40
N VAL A 354 9.43 -15.06 6.38
CA VAL A 354 10.03 -15.39 5.08
C VAL A 354 9.19 -14.81 3.94
N GLU A 355 9.81 -14.60 2.79
CA GLU A 355 9.07 -14.40 1.54
C GLU A 355 8.89 -15.77 0.88
N PHE A 356 7.66 -16.13 0.46
CA PHE A 356 7.32 -17.47 -0.03
C PHE A 356 6.67 -17.45 -1.42
N GLY A 357 7.08 -18.38 -2.27
CA GLY A 357 6.68 -18.48 -3.66
C GLY A 357 5.35 -19.20 -3.94
N PRO A 358 4.94 -19.26 -5.23
CA PRO A 358 3.73 -19.94 -5.66
C PRO A 358 3.78 -21.47 -5.45
N ASP A 359 4.95 -22.09 -5.54
CA ASP A 359 5.17 -23.52 -5.29
C ASP A 359 4.85 -23.91 -3.85
N ILE A 360 5.24 -23.09 -2.88
CA ILE A 360 4.97 -23.29 -1.45
C ILE A 360 3.47 -23.19 -1.18
N THR A 361 2.82 -22.17 -1.74
CA THR A 361 1.38 -21.96 -1.61
C THR A 361 0.61 -23.14 -2.20
N LYS A 362 0.96 -23.57 -3.40
CA LYS A 362 0.34 -24.72 -4.07
C LYS A 362 0.53 -26.01 -3.29
N ALA A 363 1.73 -26.25 -2.74
CA ALA A 363 2.03 -27.42 -1.93
C ALA A 363 1.22 -27.43 -0.62
N PHE A 364 1.12 -26.28 0.06
CA PHE A 364 0.33 -26.14 1.29
C PHE A 364 -1.16 -26.35 1.03
N CYS A 365 -1.71 -25.70 0.00
CA CYS A 365 -3.12 -25.83 -0.38
C CYS A 365 -3.48 -27.27 -0.75
N LYS A 366 -2.67 -27.92 -1.60
CA LYS A 366 -2.89 -29.31 -2.01
C LYS A 366 -2.84 -30.28 -0.82
N ARG A 367 -1.88 -30.09 0.10
CA ARG A 367 -1.71 -30.96 1.26
C ARG A 367 -2.88 -30.89 2.22
N ASN A 368 -3.37 -29.68 2.49
CA ASN A 368 -4.37 -29.43 3.52
C ASN A 368 -5.80 -29.34 2.96
N GLY A 369 -6.00 -29.62 1.67
CA GLY A 369 -7.33 -29.55 1.03
C GLY A 369 -7.90 -28.13 0.99
N ILE A 370 -7.05 -27.11 0.93
CA ILE A 370 -7.45 -25.70 0.94
C ILE A 370 -7.58 -25.19 -0.50
N SER A 371 -8.67 -24.50 -0.79
CA SER A 371 -8.92 -23.93 -2.13
C SER A 371 -8.34 -22.53 -2.30
N LEU A 372 -8.25 -21.75 -1.23
CA LEU A 372 -7.79 -20.36 -1.24
C LEU A 372 -7.29 -19.96 0.15
N ILE A 373 -6.18 -19.22 0.17
CA ILE A 373 -5.70 -18.52 1.37
C ILE A 373 -6.07 -17.04 1.24
N ILE A 374 -6.76 -16.49 2.24
CA ILE A 374 -7.00 -15.04 2.35
C ILE A 374 -6.09 -14.48 3.44
N ARG A 375 -5.30 -13.48 3.08
CA ARG A 375 -4.24 -12.90 3.91
C ARG A 375 -4.34 -11.36 3.91
N SER A 376 -3.60 -10.68 4.80
CA SER A 376 -3.56 -9.20 4.86
C SER A 376 -2.13 -8.63 4.90
N HIS A 377 -1.75 -7.76 5.85
CA HIS A 377 -0.39 -7.25 6.14
C HIS A 377 0.27 -6.34 5.09
N GLU A 378 -0.05 -6.52 3.81
CA GLU A 378 0.55 -5.74 2.73
C GLU A 378 -0.44 -4.74 2.16
N CYS A 379 -0.07 -3.46 2.20
CA CYS A 379 -0.82 -2.41 1.52
C CYS A 379 -0.75 -2.60 0.00
N ARG A 380 -1.92 -2.77 -0.64
CA ARG A 380 -2.07 -2.92 -2.09
C ARG A 380 -2.78 -1.70 -2.67
N GLU A 381 -2.34 -1.21 -3.85
CA GLU A 381 -2.87 0.01 -4.49
C GLU A 381 -4.41 -0.05 -4.67
N GLU A 382 -4.93 -1.20 -5.09
CA GLU A 382 -6.37 -1.43 -5.27
C GLU A 382 -7.05 -1.98 -4.01
N GLY A 383 -6.36 -2.02 -2.87
CA GLY A 383 -6.83 -2.58 -1.61
C GLY A 383 -6.85 -4.11 -1.56
N PHE A 384 -6.54 -4.79 -2.67
CA PHE A 384 -6.39 -6.24 -2.72
C PHE A 384 -5.43 -6.65 -3.83
N ASP A 385 -4.96 -7.90 -3.78
CA ASP A 385 -4.17 -8.51 -4.85
C ASP A 385 -4.41 -10.02 -4.89
N ILE A 386 -4.44 -10.61 -6.08
CA ILE A 386 -4.63 -12.05 -6.28
C ILE A 386 -3.38 -12.59 -6.94
N VAL A 387 -2.62 -13.41 -6.19
CA VAL A 387 -1.31 -13.92 -6.60
C VAL A 387 -1.27 -15.45 -6.51
N HIS A 388 -0.14 -16.04 -6.92
CA HIS A 388 0.11 -17.48 -6.88
C HIS A 388 -0.98 -18.31 -7.58
N ASP A 389 -1.24 -17.98 -8.84
CA ASP A 389 -2.23 -18.64 -9.70
C ASP A 389 -3.66 -18.64 -9.12
N GLY A 390 -4.00 -17.62 -8.32
CA GLY A 390 -5.31 -17.47 -7.70
C GLY A 390 -5.50 -18.25 -6.40
N LEU A 391 -4.45 -18.87 -5.87
CA LEU A 391 -4.50 -19.60 -4.60
C LEU A 391 -4.29 -18.71 -3.37
N LEU A 392 -3.90 -17.44 -3.57
CA LEU A 392 -3.67 -16.49 -2.50
C LEU A 392 -4.27 -15.12 -2.82
N LEU A 393 -5.11 -14.63 -1.91
CA LEU A 393 -5.76 -13.32 -1.97
C LEU A 393 -5.26 -12.46 -0.81
N THR A 394 -4.58 -11.36 -1.11
CA THR A 394 -4.24 -10.32 -0.14
C THR A 394 -5.35 -9.28 -0.11
N VAL A 395 -5.85 -8.94 1.09
CA VAL A 395 -6.85 -7.87 1.30
C VAL A 395 -6.37 -6.87 2.34
N PHE A 396 -6.55 -5.59 2.06
CA PHE A 396 -6.12 -4.47 2.90
C PHE A 396 -7.26 -3.47 3.04
N SER A 397 -7.69 -3.20 4.28
CA SER A 397 -8.92 -2.45 4.56
C SER A 397 -8.69 -1.02 5.04
N ALA A 398 -7.46 -0.53 5.12
CA ALA A 398 -7.16 0.87 5.41
C ALA A 398 -7.01 1.64 4.09
N SER A 399 -7.96 2.51 3.75
CA SER A 399 -7.90 3.30 2.52
C SER A 399 -7.16 4.61 2.76
N ASN A 400 -6.41 5.11 1.76
CA ASN A 400 -5.54 6.28 1.96
C ASN A 400 -4.67 6.10 3.22
N TYR A 401 -4.03 4.93 3.31
CA TYR A 401 -3.27 4.48 4.47
C TYR A 401 -2.32 5.56 4.99
N CYS A 402 -2.19 5.68 6.32
CA CYS A 402 -1.41 6.73 6.99
C CYS A 402 -1.78 8.18 6.58
N GLY A 403 -2.95 8.39 5.97
CA GLY A 403 -3.44 9.71 5.55
C GLY A 403 -2.85 10.23 4.24
N SER A 404 -1.93 9.51 3.62
CA SER A 404 -1.12 9.98 2.50
C SER A 404 -1.04 9.04 1.32
N GLN A 405 -1.37 7.77 1.50
CA GLN A 405 -1.34 6.81 0.40
C GLN A 405 -2.47 7.07 -0.59
N THR A 406 -2.29 6.62 -1.83
CA THR A 406 -3.34 6.69 -2.85
C THR A 406 -4.17 5.40 -2.95
N ASN A 407 -3.90 4.43 -2.07
CA ASN A 407 -4.52 3.12 -2.13
C ASN A 407 -6.02 3.17 -1.80
N LYS A 408 -6.78 2.29 -2.44
CA LYS A 408 -8.13 1.96 -2.01
C LYS A 408 -8.08 1.02 -0.82
N GLY A 409 -9.16 0.99 -0.05
CA GLY A 409 -9.42 -0.10 0.89
C GLY A 409 -10.27 -1.16 0.18
N ALA A 410 -10.16 -2.41 0.59
CA ALA A 410 -11.07 -3.46 0.17
C ALA A 410 -11.44 -4.39 1.33
N TYR A 411 -12.54 -5.12 1.15
CA TYR A 411 -12.94 -6.22 2.03
C TYR A 411 -13.47 -7.37 1.15
N VAL A 412 -13.42 -8.60 1.67
CA VAL A 412 -13.89 -9.79 0.95
C VAL A 412 -15.26 -10.19 1.48
N LEU A 413 -16.16 -10.54 0.58
CA LEU A 413 -17.46 -11.11 0.88
C LEU A 413 -17.44 -12.60 0.55
N LEU A 414 -17.73 -13.42 1.55
CA LEU A 414 -17.90 -14.85 1.40
C LEU A 414 -19.37 -15.19 1.68
N GLU A 415 -20.03 -15.77 0.67
CA GLU A 415 -21.39 -16.27 0.75
C GLU A 415 -21.42 -17.69 0.16
N ARG A 416 -22.24 -18.56 0.74
CA ARG A 416 -22.45 -19.91 0.20
C ARG A 416 -23.41 -19.82 -0.98
N GLY A 417 -22.93 -20.16 -2.18
CA GLY A 417 -23.76 -20.22 -3.39
C GLY A 417 -24.66 -21.45 -3.43
N ASP A 418 -25.53 -21.50 -4.44
CA ASP A 418 -26.52 -22.58 -4.62
C ASP A 418 -25.88 -23.97 -4.78
N ASN A 419 -24.63 -24.03 -5.26
CA ASN A 419 -23.84 -25.25 -5.40
C ASN A 419 -23.05 -25.63 -4.12
N ASN A 420 -23.37 -25.01 -2.98
CA ASN A 420 -22.63 -25.11 -1.71
C ASN A 420 -21.17 -24.62 -1.75
N ALA A 421 -20.68 -24.10 -2.89
CA ALA A 421 -19.35 -23.52 -2.99
C ALA A 421 -19.35 -22.10 -2.43
N ILE A 422 -18.25 -21.73 -1.77
CA ILE A 422 -18.00 -20.38 -1.30
C ILE A 422 -17.09 -19.72 -2.31
N GLN A 423 -17.57 -18.66 -2.96
CA GLN A 423 -16.75 -17.86 -3.87
C GLN A 423 -16.46 -16.49 -3.26
N PRO A 424 -15.18 -16.07 -3.20
CA PRO A 424 -14.82 -14.77 -2.68
C PRO A 424 -15.18 -13.66 -3.66
N ARG A 425 -15.85 -12.62 -3.17
CA ARG A 425 -16.07 -11.39 -3.93
C ARG A 425 -15.41 -10.23 -3.21
N VAL A 426 -14.48 -9.57 -3.88
CA VAL A 426 -13.82 -8.38 -3.33
C VAL A 426 -14.65 -7.13 -3.62
N ALA A 427 -14.82 -6.29 -2.60
CA ALA A 427 -15.46 -4.99 -2.73
C ALA A 427 -14.50 -3.89 -2.29
N GLN A 428 -14.28 -2.92 -3.17
CA GLN A 428 -13.37 -1.80 -2.94
C GLN A 428 -14.10 -0.57 -2.41
N PHE A 429 -13.36 0.30 -1.74
CA PHE A 429 -13.85 1.57 -1.25
C PHE A 429 -12.72 2.59 -1.06
N SER A 430 -13.11 3.85 -0.91
CA SER A 430 -12.23 4.92 -0.46
C SER A 430 -13.03 5.73 0.55
N SER A 431 -12.48 5.91 1.75
CA SER A 431 -13.07 6.80 2.75
C SER A 431 -12.47 8.21 2.61
N GLN A 432 -13.17 9.20 3.15
CA GLN A 432 -12.62 10.53 3.39
C GLN A 432 -12.42 10.71 4.89
N PRO A 433 -11.37 11.44 5.33
CA PRO A 433 -11.13 11.69 6.75
C PRO A 433 -12.33 12.37 7.41
N LEU A 434 -12.64 12.03 8.68
CA LEU A 434 -13.79 12.58 9.44
C LEU A 434 -13.80 14.12 9.53
N GLN A 435 -12.69 14.79 9.24
CA GLN A 435 -12.54 16.25 9.30
C GLN A 435 -12.77 16.99 7.96
N GLN A 436 -12.98 16.32 6.82
CA GLN A 436 -13.09 16.98 5.50
C GLN A 436 -14.41 16.72 4.77
N LEU A 437 -15.55 16.89 5.44
CA LEU A 437 -16.88 16.78 4.80
C LEU A 437 -17.29 17.98 3.92
N LYS A 438 -16.36 18.81 3.45
CA LYS A 438 -16.68 19.94 2.55
C LYS A 438 -15.60 20.09 1.48
N ALA A 439 -16.01 19.83 0.22
CA ALA A 439 -15.31 20.07 -1.05
C ALA A 439 -14.63 18.85 -1.72
N ALA A 440 -15.39 17.81 -2.04
CA ALA A 440 -14.94 16.80 -3.02
C ALA A 440 -15.03 17.37 -4.45
N GLY A 441 -13.88 17.68 -5.05
CA GLY A 441 -13.74 18.15 -6.42
C GLY A 441 -12.64 17.42 -7.19
N ARG A 442 -12.65 17.54 -8.52
CA ARG A 442 -11.79 16.84 -9.51
C ARG A 442 -10.25 17.00 -9.33
N ASN A 443 -9.78 17.70 -8.30
CA ASN A 443 -8.36 17.96 -8.01
C ASN A 443 -7.78 17.12 -6.85
N GLU A 444 -8.61 16.38 -6.11
CA GLU A 444 -8.21 15.66 -4.90
C GLU A 444 -7.11 14.60 -5.13
N TRP A 445 -7.20 13.83 -6.22
CA TRP A 445 -6.18 12.82 -6.55
C TRP A 445 -4.80 13.42 -6.83
N ARG A 446 -4.74 14.58 -7.51
CA ARG A 446 -3.47 15.26 -7.78
C ARG A 446 -2.81 15.76 -6.50
N GLU A 447 -3.62 16.23 -5.57
CA GLU A 447 -3.15 16.70 -4.28
C GLU A 447 -2.68 15.54 -3.39
N LYS A 448 -3.41 14.42 -3.38
CA LYS A 448 -2.99 13.19 -2.69
C LYS A 448 -1.68 12.64 -3.25
N ALA A 449 -1.54 12.53 -4.58
CA ALA A 449 -0.30 12.08 -5.21
C ALA A 449 0.90 12.98 -4.86
N ARG A 450 0.67 14.31 -4.75
CA ARG A 450 1.70 15.27 -4.32
C ARG A 450 2.06 15.09 -2.84
N ARG A 451 1.09 14.86 -1.96
CA ARG A 451 1.35 14.59 -0.52
C ARG A 451 2.14 13.30 -0.32
N LEU A 452 1.76 12.22 -1.01
CA LEU A 452 2.49 10.95 -0.99
C LEU A 452 3.95 11.14 -1.40
N GLU A 453 4.15 11.87 -2.49
CA GLU A 453 5.48 12.21 -2.96
C GLU A 453 6.30 12.99 -1.92
N GLN A 454 5.71 14.02 -1.31
CA GLN A 454 6.38 14.83 -0.30
C GLN A 454 6.80 13.99 0.91
N GLN A 455 5.91 13.15 1.43
CA GLN A 455 6.23 12.28 2.57
C GLN A 455 7.28 11.22 2.21
N THR A 456 7.18 10.60 1.04
CA THR A 456 8.20 9.64 0.58
C THR A 456 9.56 10.32 0.51
N LEU A 457 9.62 11.57 0.03
CA LEU A 457 10.83 12.37 -0.02
C LEU A 457 11.36 12.72 1.38
N GLU A 458 10.49 13.13 2.30
CA GLU A 458 10.86 13.45 3.69
C GLU A 458 11.42 12.23 4.42
N SER A 459 10.79 11.06 4.29
CA SER A 459 11.30 9.80 4.85
C SER A 459 12.64 9.39 4.24
N LEU A 460 12.82 9.53 2.91
CA LEU A 460 14.11 9.30 2.27
C LEU A 460 15.18 10.26 2.78
N LEU A 461 14.86 11.55 2.93
CA LEU A 461 15.78 12.57 3.46
C LEU A 461 16.19 12.26 4.89
N GLN A 462 15.25 11.83 5.74
CA GLN A 462 15.54 11.44 7.11
C GLN A 462 16.55 10.27 7.14
N ILE A 463 16.32 9.22 6.36
CA ILE A 463 17.22 8.06 6.30
C ILE A 463 18.60 8.44 5.72
N ILE A 464 18.65 9.33 4.73
CA ILE A 464 19.90 9.86 4.18
C ILE A 464 20.68 10.61 5.27
N CYS A 465 20.01 11.46 6.06
CA CYS A 465 20.63 12.19 7.16
C CYS A 465 21.12 11.27 8.27
N GLU A 466 20.33 10.26 8.66
CA GLU A 466 20.73 9.26 9.66
C GLU A 466 21.99 8.48 9.25
N ASN A 467 22.18 8.25 7.95
CA ASN A 467 23.31 7.49 7.39
C ASN A 467 24.38 8.37 6.74
N GLN A 468 24.38 9.68 7.02
CA GLN A 468 25.23 10.67 6.34
C GLN A 468 26.73 10.33 6.41
N ASN A 469 27.22 9.83 7.55
CA ASN A 469 28.62 9.48 7.73
C ASN A 469 29.05 8.28 6.86
N ALA A 470 28.21 7.25 6.80
CA ALA A 470 28.48 6.04 5.99
C ALA A 470 28.39 6.34 4.49
N LEU A 471 27.47 7.23 4.11
CA LEU A 471 27.33 7.72 2.74
C LEU A 471 28.56 8.53 2.32
N LEU A 472 28.99 9.50 3.14
CA LEU A 472 30.16 10.32 2.85
C LEU A 472 31.41 9.45 2.64
N PHE A 473 31.65 8.48 3.53
CA PHE A 473 32.76 7.55 3.41
C PHE A 473 32.70 6.72 2.11
N SER A 474 31.52 6.25 1.73
CA SER A 474 31.33 5.48 0.49
C SER A 474 31.49 6.34 -0.78
N PHE A 475 31.05 7.59 -0.75
CA PHE A 475 31.23 8.54 -1.85
C PHE A 475 32.71 8.89 -2.05
N GLN A 476 33.44 9.16 -0.97
CA GLN A 476 34.88 9.44 -1.01
C GLN A 476 35.70 8.26 -1.56
N GLN A 477 35.28 7.02 -1.29
CA GLN A 477 35.91 5.84 -1.90
C GLN A 477 35.64 5.70 -3.40
N ALA A 478 34.45 6.12 -3.85
CA ALA A 478 34.07 6.04 -5.26
C ALA A 478 34.64 7.19 -6.10
N ASP A 479 34.96 8.33 -5.48
CA ASP A 479 35.66 9.45 -6.12
C ASP A 479 37.17 9.20 -6.16
N THR A 480 37.59 8.32 -7.08
CA THR A 480 39.00 8.01 -7.33
C THR A 480 39.82 9.24 -7.75
N THR A 481 39.15 10.25 -8.31
CA THR A 481 39.75 11.50 -8.78
C THR A 481 39.82 12.60 -7.72
N ARG A 482 39.21 12.41 -6.54
CA ARG A 482 39.06 13.40 -5.47
C ARG A 482 38.55 14.76 -5.97
N CYS A 483 37.66 14.74 -6.94
CA CYS A 483 37.12 15.94 -7.59
C CYS A 483 35.88 16.51 -6.87
N GLY A 484 35.37 15.81 -5.85
CA GLY A 484 34.15 16.15 -5.12
C GLY A 484 32.87 15.72 -5.86
N CYS A 485 32.98 15.04 -7.00
CA CYS A 485 31.87 14.69 -7.86
C CYS A 485 31.90 13.21 -8.26
N ILE A 486 30.72 12.60 -8.38
CA ILE A 486 30.59 11.20 -8.83
C ILE A 486 29.54 11.05 -9.94
N PRO A 487 29.65 10.06 -10.84
CA PRO A 487 28.62 9.79 -11.84
C PRO A 487 27.25 9.47 -11.20
N LYS A 488 26.15 9.86 -11.85
CA LYS A 488 24.78 9.59 -11.38
C LYS A 488 24.50 8.09 -11.15
N THR A 489 25.11 7.22 -11.96
CA THR A 489 25.02 5.76 -11.82
C THR A 489 25.71 5.27 -10.55
N ALA A 490 26.89 5.80 -10.23
CA ALA A 490 27.61 5.51 -8.99
C ALA A 490 26.85 6.05 -7.77
N TRP A 491 26.33 7.28 -7.85
CA TRP A 491 25.50 7.88 -6.79
C TRP A 491 24.29 7.01 -6.45
N LYS A 492 23.52 6.57 -7.46
CA LYS A 492 22.40 5.65 -7.28
C LYS A 492 22.86 4.35 -6.60
N ALA A 493 23.90 3.70 -7.12
CA ALA A 493 24.35 2.41 -6.61
C ALA A 493 24.84 2.49 -5.15
N ILE A 494 25.51 3.57 -4.78
CA ILE A 494 25.98 3.81 -3.41
C ILE A 494 24.80 4.03 -2.47
N LEU A 495 23.80 4.84 -2.86
CA LEU A 495 22.59 5.02 -2.07
C LEU A 495 21.85 3.70 -1.85
N GLN A 496 21.65 2.91 -2.91
CA GLN A 496 20.99 1.61 -2.82
C GLN A 496 21.75 0.66 -1.89
N ARG A 497 23.08 0.66 -1.95
CA ARG A 497 23.93 -0.21 -1.12
C ARG A 497 24.00 0.23 0.34
N VAL A 498 24.23 1.51 0.60
CA VAL A 498 24.45 2.04 1.96
C VAL A 498 23.14 2.13 2.74
N LEU A 499 22.06 2.55 2.06
CA LEU A 499 20.75 2.65 2.71
C LEU A 499 20.00 1.32 2.73
N GLY A 500 20.40 0.35 1.90
CA GLY A 500 19.68 -0.92 1.74
C GLY A 500 18.34 -0.79 1.01
N ILE A 501 18.11 0.32 0.30
CA ILE A 501 16.84 0.63 -0.37
C ILE A 501 16.98 0.40 -1.88
N GLN A 502 16.19 -0.50 -2.46
CA GLN A 502 16.15 -0.73 -3.92
C GLN A 502 15.26 0.26 -4.68
N ALA A 503 15.19 1.51 -4.22
CA ALA A 503 14.42 2.56 -4.87
C ALA A 503 15.11 3.03 -6.17
N ASN A 504 14.31 3.55 -7.10
CA ASN A 504 14.84 4.20 -8.30
C ASN A 504 15.24 5.66 -8.00
N PHE A 505 16.34 5.85 -7.26
CA PHE A 505 16.84 7.17 -6.84
C PHE A 505 17.03 8.18 -7.99
N LEU A 506 17.25 7.72 -9.22
CA LEU A 506 17.35 8.60 -10.39
C LEU A 506 16.03 9.34 -10.69
N SER A 507 14.89 8.74 -10.36
CA SER A 507 13.58 9.41 -10.53
C SER A 507 13.39 10.57 -9.56
N TYR A 508 14.09 10.53 -8.41
CA TYR A 508 14.10 11.58 -7.38
C TYR A 508 15.28 12.55 -7.52
N PHE A 509 16.12 12.37 -8.56
CA PHE A 509 17.39 13.07 -8.68
C PHE A 509 17.24 14.58 -8.57
N HIS A 510 16.30 15.17 -9.31
CA HIS A 510 16.09 16.63 -9.31
C HIS A 510 15.57 17.19 -7.98
N GLN A 511 14.96 16.35 -7.14
CA GLN A 511 14.48 16.74 -5.81
C GLN A 511 15.60 16.62 -4.78
N LEU A 512 16.33 15.50 -4.81
CA LEU A 512 17.36 15.17 -3.82
C LEU A 512 18.71 15.84 -4.10
N ALA A 513 19.12 15.90 -5.37
CA ALA A 513 20.44 16.35 -5.79
C ALA A 513 20.35 17.34 -6.96
N ALA A 514 21.50 17.84 -7.41
CA ALA A 514 21.64 18.62 -8.62
C ALA A 514 22.85 18.13 -9.40
N GLU A 515 22.86 18.36 -10.70
CA GLU A 515 24.03 18.09 -11.52
C GLU A 515 25.03 19.22 -11.35
N SER A 516 26.29 18.86 -11.08
CA SER A 516 27.39 19.80 -10.96
C SER A 516 27.80 20.32 -12.33
N ASP A 517 28.28 21.56 -12.40
CA ASP A 517 28.86 22.18 -13.61
C ASP A 517 30.04 21.36 -14.18
N LYS A 518 30.66 20.52 -13.34
CA LYS A 518 31.75 19.61 -13.71
C LYS A 518 31.27 18.26 -14.29
N GLY A 519 29.97 18.03 -14.36
CA GLY A 519 29.35 16.76 -14.73
C GLY A 519 29.30 15.78 -13.55
N GLY A 520 28.12 15.21 -13.27
CA GLY A 520 27.91 14.30 -12.14
C GLY A 520 27.30 14.97 -10.90
N VAL A 521 27.40 14.30 -9.75
CA VAL A 521 26.75 14.68 -8.49
C VAL A 521 27.80 15.13 -7.50
N ASP A 522 27.71 16.38 -7.05
CA ASP A 522 28.48 16.88 -5.91
C ASP A 522 27.90 16.26 -4.62
N TYR A 523 28.65 15.35 -4.00
CA TYR A 523 28.15 14.57 -2.87
C TYR A 523 28.16 15.36 -1.55
N GLU A 524 28.99 16.39 -1.40
CA GLU A 524 28.99 17.25 -0.20
C GLU A 524 27.82 18.23 -0.24
N ALA A 525 27.59 18.85 -1.41
CA ALA A 525 26.43 19.68 -1.65
C ALA A 525 25.12 18.89 -1.50
N PHE A 526 25.08 17.65 -1.98
CA PHE A 526 23.94 16.74 -1.81
C PHE A 526 23.61 16.48 -0.34
N LEU A 527 24.61 16.11 0.48
CA LEU A 527 24.38 15.80 1.90
C LEU A 527 23.99 17.06 2.70
N SER A 528 24.61 18.21 2.39
CA SER A 528 24.26 19.49 3.01
C SER A 528 22.83 19.94 2.65
N LYS A 529 22.45 19.83 1.36
CA LYS A 529 21.09 20.11 0.89
C LYS A 529 20.06 19.21 1.57
N SER A 530 20.38 17.92 1.74
CA SER A 530 19.48 16.97 2.39
C SER A 530 19.21 17.36 3.84
N HIS A 531 20.26 17.75 4.58
CA HIS A 531 20.13 18.21 5.96
C HIS A 531 19.36 19.54 6.09
N TYR A 532 19.54 20.46 5.13
CA TYR A 532 18.79 21.72 5.10
C TYR A 532 17.31 21.49 4.77
N ALA A 533 17.01 20.68 3.76
CA ALA A 533 15.64 20.37 3.34
C ALA A 533 14.81 19.74 4.47
N LEU A 534 15.41 18.84 5.26
CA LEU A 534 14.75 18.24 6.42
C LEU A 534 14.45 19.28 7.52
N LYS A 535 15.37 20.24 7.77
CA LYS A 535 15.16 21.32 8.74
C LYS A 535 14.03 22.28 8.34
N VAL A 536 13.91 22.60 7.05
CA VAL A 536 12.85 23.47 6.53
C VAL A 536 11.48 22.78 6.62
N SER A 537 11.38 21.51 6.21
CA SER A 537 10.14 20.73 6.37
C SER A 537 9.71 20.62 7.84
N ALA A 538 10.65 20.38 8.77
CA ALA A 538 10.35 20.36 10.20
C ALA A 538 9.90 21.72 10.79
N ALA A 539 10.30 22.85 10.17
CA ALA A 539 9.88 24.18 10.59
C ALA A 539 8.49 24.56 10.07
N GLU A 540 8.13 24.12 8.86
CA GLU A 540 6.79 24.32 8.27
C GLU A 540 5.71 23.53 9.03
N VAL A 541 6.02 22.31 9.49
CA VAL A 541 5.11 21.48 10.29
C VAL A 541 4.84 22.08 11.68
N ASN A 542 5.80 22.83 12.24
CA ASN A 542 5.68 23.49 13.54
C ASN A 542 5.12 24.93 13.48
N GLY A 543 4.74 25.42 12.29
CA GLY A 543 4.10 26.73 12.13
C GLY A 543 4.97 27.93 12.53
N VAL A 544 6.28 27.87 12.27
CA VAL A 544 7.23 28.94 12.65
C VAL A 544 7.61 29.86 11.47
N LEU A 545 6.97 29.74 10.31
CA LEU A 545 7.13 30.68 9.18
C LEU A 545 5.80 31.19 8.64
#